data_AF-R0M2E7-F1
#
_entry.id   AF-R0M2E7-F1
#
_cell.length_a   1.000
_cell.length_b   1.000
_cell.length_c   1.000
_cell.angle_alpha   90.00
_cell.angle_beta   90.00
_cell.angle_gamma   90.00
#
_symmetry.space_group_name_H-M   'P 1'
#
loop_
_entity.id
_entity.type
_entity.pdbx_description
1 polymer ?
#
loop_
_entity_poly.entity_id
_entity_poly.type
_entity_poly.pdbx_seq_one_letter_code
_entity_poly.pdbx_strand_id
1 'polypeptide(L)'
;MLIEDEALLEHQLKYCSQVLNKLRKNSNAFPFLEPVDPVKLGIPDYPLKITHPMDLSTIKKKLDSKVYTSPKEFSDDVYLMFNNCYTYNPSTYEVYQMAKSLENIFNEAMTHLPQEVVKKKKKANDVFIPDRTKQPKRNIRTMDSMKLEDYEFCADILHELTKPKYKALNWPFLEPVDRNLIPSYYEIIKNPMDLKKMRDKLDQKVYGSVDEFIQDLRLMIDNCYKFNEVGSDVYNCGIGLNDVINNLISKYEPKDIKGRILELKKKILAYTKEIKQLENKLQNKPDNTVPSIRCYQLSERIDIGNKILCLNKQQTENVARIIQKHGAGEYVENNEIEIDLKLVPDNVFEEVDMYISKLDVGIDDERNEEIN
;
A
#
# COMPACT_ATOMS: atom_id res chain seq x y z
N MET A 1 16.76 23.01 -16.68
CA MET A 1 15.38 22.54 -16.48
C MET A 1 14.97 21.88 -17.78
N LEU A 2 15.38 20.62 -17.96
CA LEU A 2 14.98 19.80 -19.09
C LEU A 2 13.73 19.06 -18.62
N ILE A 3 12.61 19.33 -19.27
CA ILE A 3 11.38 18.56 -19.13
C ILE A 3 11.72 17.24 -19.81
N GLU A 4 11.95 16.18 -19.04
CA GLU A 4 12.00 14.83 -19.60
C GLU A 4 10.61 14.55 -20.18
N ASP A 5 10.54 14.33 -21.49
CA ASP A 5 9.31 13.93 -22.19
C ASP A 5 8.69 12.75 -21.43
N GLU A 6 7.46 12.93 -20.93
CA GLU A 6 6.70 11.88 -20.24
C GLU A 6 6.42 10.75 -21.24
N ALA A 7 7.33 9.78 -21.31
CA ALA A 7 7.14 8.56 -22.07
C ALA A 7 5.96 7.77 -21.49
N LEU A 8 5.26 7.03 -22.36
CA LEU A 8 4.15 6.15 -21.97
C LEU A 8 4.53 5.29 -20.76
N LEU A 9 3.75 5.39 -19.68
CA LEU A 9 4.00 4.66 -18.43
C LEU A 9 4.13 3.16 -18.71
N GLU A 10 5.07 2.49 -18.05
CA GLU A 10 5.43 1.09 -18.38
C GLU A 10 4.23 0.12 -18.38
N HIS A 11 3.27 0.33 -17.47
CA HIS A 11 2.03 -0.46 -17.41
C HIS A 11 1.07 -0.15 -18.57
N GLN A 12 0.96 1.12 -19.00
CA GLN A 12 0.18 1.51 -20.17
C GLN A 12 0.84 1.01 -21.46
N LEU A 13 2.17 1.03 -21.55
CA LEU A 13 2.93 0.48 -22.66
C LEU A 13 2.72 -1.03 -22.79
N LYS A 14 2.80 -1.75 -21.66
CA LYS A 14 2.50 -3.19 -21.60
C LYS A 14 1.05 -3.47 -22.02
N TYR A 15 0.09 -2.67 -21.57
CA TYR A 15 -1.31 -2.81 -21.95
C TYR A 15 -1.53 -2.57 -23.45
N CYS A 16 -1.01 -1.48 -24.00
CA CYS A 16 -1.08 -1.18 -25.43
C CYS A 16 -0.46 -2.32 -26.27
N SER A 17 0.62 -2.94 -25.77
CA SER A 17 1.25 -4.10 -26.42
C SER A 17 0.35 -5.34 -26.42
N GLN A 18 -0.40 -5.57 -25.33
CA GLN A 18 -1.39 -6.65 -25.27
C GLN A 18 -2.55 -6.41 -26.24
N VAL A 19 -3.08 -5.18 -26.27
CA VAL A 19 -4.14 -4.79 -27.22
C VAL A 19 -3.68 -4.99 -28.66
N LEU A 20 -2.48 -4.51 -29.00
CA LEU A 20 -1.92 -4.66 -30.34
C LEU A 20 -1.73 -6.13 -30.72
N ASN A 21 -1.27 -6.97 -29.80
CA ASN A 21 -1.15 -8.41 -30.05
C ASN A 21 -2.52 -9.11 -30.20
N LYS A 22 -3.56 -8.65 -29.48
CA LYS A 22 -4.93 -9.14 -29.65
C LYS A 22 -5.43 -8.84 -31.06
N LEU A 23 -5.21 -7.61 -31.56
CA LEU A 23 -5.55 -7.24 -32.93
C LEU A 23 -4.80 -8.09 -33.95
N ARG A 24 -3.46 -8.19 -33.85
CA ARG A 24 -2.63 -8.95 -34.80
C ARG A 24 -2.97 -10.44 -34.90
N LYS A 25 -3.49 -11.06 -33.84
CA LYS A 25 -3.86 -12.48 -33.81
C LYS A 25 -5.29 -12.75 -34.30
N ASN A 26 -6.08 -11.71 -34.50
CA ASN A 26 -7.45 -11.87 -34.98
C ASN A 26 -7.47 -12.36 -36.44
N SER A 27 -8.44 -13.20 -36.80
CA SER A 27 -8.59 -13.71 -38.17
C SER A 27 -8.78 -12.61 -39.22
N ASN A 28 -9.35 -11.48 -38.81
CA ASN A 28 -9.61 -10.32 -39.67
C ASN A 28 -8.39 -9.39 -39.81
N ALA A 29 -7.25 -9.71 -39.18
CA ALA A 29 -6.09 -8.83 -39.14
C ALA A 29 -5.24 -8.85 -40.41
N PHE A 30 -5.32 -9.91 -41.23
CA PHE A 30 -4.35 -10.17 -42.30
C PHE A 30 -4.13 -9.01 -43.30
N PRO A 31 -5.13 -8.19 -43.69
CA PRO A 31 -4.90 -7.04 -44.59
C PRO A 31 -4.15 -5.88 -43.93
N PHE A 32 -4.09 -5.86 -42.59
CA PHE A 32 -3.56 -4.78 -41.78
C PHE A 32 -2.23 -5.14 -41.12
N LEU A 33 -1.73 -6.36 -41.32
CA LEU A 33 -0.51 -6.83 -40.64
C LEU A 33 0.75 -6.11 -41.12
N GLU A 34 0.78 -5.70 -42.38
CA GLU A 34 1.94 -5.08 -43.03
C GLU A 34 1.49 -3.87 -43.86
N PRO A 35 2.41 -2.95 -44.23
CA PRO A 35 2.10 -1.83 -45.09
C PRO A 35 1.43 -2.27 -46.40
N VAL A 36 0.43 -1.51 -46.84
CA VAL A 36 -0.21 -1.73 -48.14
C VAL A 36 0.85 -1.57 -49.24
N ASP A 37 0.99 -2.59 -50.08
CA ASP A 37 1.85 -2.59 -51.26
C ASP A 37 0.97 -2.29 -52.51
N PRO A 38 0.98 -1.06 -53.02
CA PRO A 38 0.08 -0.66 -54.09
C PRO A 38 0.38 -1.35 -55.42
N VAL A 39 1.64 -1.73 -55.64
CA VAL A 39 2.08 -2.42 -56.86
C VAL A 39 1.60 -3.85 -56.84
N LYS A 40 1.85 -4.57 -55.74
CA LYS A 40 1.44 -5.96 -55.56
C LYS A 40 -0.07 -6.16 -55.63
N LEU A 41 -0.84 -5.18 -55.12
CA LEU A 41 -2.30 -5.22 -55.08
C LEU A 41 -2.96 -4.61 -56.32
N GLY A 42 -2.19 -4.03 -57.26
CA GLY A 42 -2.74 -3.43 -58.47
C GLY A 42 -3.56 -2.15 -58.23
N ILE A 43 -3.23 -1.40 -57.17
CA ILE A 43 -3.93 -0.19 -56.72
C ILE A 43 -3.01 1.05 -56.71
N PRO A 44 -2.51 1.48 -57.88
CA PRO A 44 -1.48 2.53 -57.96
C PRO A 44 -1.93 3.91 -57.44
N ASP A 45 -3.23 4.13 -57.29
CA ASP A 45 -3.82 5.36 -56.75
C ASP A 45 -3.83 5.41 -55.21
N TYR A 46 -3.49 4.31 -54.52
CA TYR A 46 -3.51 4.25 -53.05
C TYR A 46 -2.64 5.34 -52.39
N PRO A 47 -1.37 5.57 -52.80
CA PRO A 47 -0.55 6.63 -52.20
C PRO A 47 -1.05 8.06 -52.52
N LEU A 48 -1.88 8.22 -53.56
CA LEU A 48 -2.48 9.51 -53.90
C LEU A 48 -3.69 9.83 -53.02
N LYS A 49 -4.39 8.79 -52.55
CA LYS A 49 -5.59 8.91 -51.72
C LYS A 49 -5.28 8.83 -50.22
N ILE A 50 -4.28 8.04 -49.84
CA ILE A 50 -3.87 7.81 -48.46
C ILE A 50 -2.49 8.42 -48.23
N THR A 51 -2.48 9.59 -47.61
CA THR A 51 -1.24 10.39 -47.42
C THR A 51 -0.44 10.00 -46.18
N HIS A 52 -1.05 9.30 -45.22
CA HIS A 52 -0.41 8.84 -43.99
C HIS A 52 -0.70 7.35 -43.79
N PRO A 53 -0.02 6.45 -44.53
CA PRO A 53 -0.24 5.01 -44.39
C PRO A 53 0.11 4.53 -42.98
N MET A 54 -0.67 3.58 -42.48
CA MET A 54 -0.47 2.97 -41.17
C MET A 54 -0.93 1.51 -41.19
N ASP A 55 -0.23 0.66 -40.45
CA ASP A 55 -0.44 -0.78 -40.37
C ASP A 55 0.07 -1.32 -39.02
N LEU A 56 -0.32 -2.54 -38.66
CA LEU A 56 -0.03 -3.14 -37.36
C LEU A 56 1.48 -3.43 -37.15
N SER A 57 2.29 -3.64 -38.19
CA SER A 57 3.74 -3.81 -38.02
C SER A 57 4.43 -2.47 -37.79
N THR A 58 3.99 -1.40 -38.45
CA THR A 58 4.45 -0.03 -38.21
C THR A 58 4.06 0.45 -36.80
N ILE A 59 2.80 0.26 -36.38
CA ILE A 59 2.35 0.58 -35.01
C ILE A 59 3.17 -0.20 -33.98
N LYS A 60 3.47 -1.47 -34.26
CA LYS A 60 4.32 -2.30 -33.40
C LYS A 60 5.74 -1.74 -33.27
N LYS A 61 6.37 -1.37 -34.38
CA LYS A 61 7.72 -0.76 -34.37
C LYS A 61 7.73 0.53 -33.55
N LYS A 62 6.72 1.38 -33.71
CA LYS A 62 6.56 2.61 -32.90
C LYS A 62 6.38 2.30 -31.40
N LEU A 63 5.56 1.30 -31.08
CA LEU A 63 5.36 0.90 -29.69
C LEU A 63 6.63 0.31 -29.05
N ASP A 64 7.34 -0.56 -29.76
CA ASP A 64 8.57 -1.21 -29.28
C ASP A 64 9.73 -0.20 -29.12
N SER A 65 9.79 0.81 -29.99
CA SER A 65 10.75 1.92 -29.90
C SER A 65 10.38 2.98 -28.86
N LYS A 66 9.25 2.79 -28.16
CA LYS A 66 8.75 3.69 -27.10
C LYS A 66 8.58 5.14 -27.56
N VAL A 67 8.22 5.38 -28.82
CA VAL A 67 8.02 6.74 -29.35
C VAL A 67 6.67 7.34 -28.97
N TYR A 68 5.72 6.53 -28.48
CA TYR A 68 4.46 7.05 -27.96
C TYR A 68 4.68 7.62 -26.55
N THR A 69 4.26 8.86 -26.35
CA THR A 69 4.31 9.56 -25.06
C THR A 69 3.00 9.37 -24.28
N SER A 70 1.91 9.05 -24.96
CA SER A 70 0.61 8.83 -24.31
C SER A 70 -0.19 7.69 -24.96
N PRO A 71 -1.14 7.06 -24.24
CA PRO A 71 -2.04 6.06 -24.83
C PRO A 71 -2.89 6.63 -25.97
N LYS A 72 -3.09 7.95 -25.97
CA LYS A 72 -3.81 8.65 -27.04
C LYS A 72 -3.04 8.57 -28.36
N GLU A 73 -1.73 8.81 -28.36
CA GLU A 73 -0.93 8.74 -29.60
C GLU A 73 -0.91 7.33 -30.21
N PHE A 74 -0.83 6.30 -29.37
CA PHE A 74 -1.01 4.91 -29.80
C PHE A 74 -2.40 4.68 -30.42
N SER A 75 -3.44 5.21 -29.78
CA SER A 75 -4.82 5.07 -30.26
C SER A 75 -5.04 5.82 -31.57
N ASP A 76 -4.48 7.01 -31.72
CA ASP A 76 -4.58 7.84 -32.92
C ASP A 76 -4.02 7.08 -34.14
N ASP A 77 -2.89 6.38 -34.00
CA ASP A 77 -2.33 5.56 -35.08
C ASP A 77 -3.18 4.33 -35.40
N VAL A 78 -3.75 3.66 -34.40
CA VAL A 78 -4.68 2.53 -34.63
C VAL A 78 -5.94 3.02 -35.36
N TYR A 79 -6.50 4.17 -34.98
CA TYR A 79 -7.63 4.77 -35.69
C TYR A 79 -7.26 5.27 -37.08
N LEU A 80 -6.04 5.80 -37.27
CA LEU A 80 -5.54 6.20 -38.60
C LEU A 80 -5.54 5.00 -39.56
N MET A 81 -5.07 3.83 -39.10
CA MET A 81 -5.13 2.59 -39.88
C MET A 81 -6.56 2.24 -40.31
N PHE A 82 -7.55 2.30 -39.40
CA PHE A 82 -8.96 2.04 -39.73
C PHE A 82 -9.54 3.10 -40.68
N ASN A 83 -9.29 4.38 -40.41
CA ASN A 83 -9.80 5.49 -41.22
C ASN A 83 -9.22 5.48 -42.63
N ASN A 84 -7.95 5.09 -42.81
CA ASN A 84 -7.36 4.87 -44.13
C ASN A 84 -8.10 3.76 -44.88
N CYS A 85 -8.44 2.66 -44.20
CA CYS A 85 -9.23 1.58 -44.78
C CYS A 85 -10.60 2.09 -45.25
N TYR A 86 -11.30 2.86 -44.42
CA TYR A 86 -12.63 3.40 -44.74
C TYR A 86 -12.61 4.49 -45.82
N THR A 87 -11.51 5.22 -45.93
CA THR A 87 -11.31 6.24 -46.96
C THR A 87 -11.08 5.61 -48.34
N TYR A 88 -10.30 4.53 -48.38
CA TYR A 88 -9.95 3.89 -49.65
C TYR A 88 -11.00 2.87 -50.12
N ASN A 89 -11.59 2.10 -49.20
CA ASN A 89 -12.44 0.96 -49.52
C ASN A 89 -13.93 1.30 -49.33
N PRO A 90 -14.82 0.96 -50.28
CA PRO A 90 -16.27 1.03 -50.09
C PRO A 90 -16.75 0.19 -48.90
N SER A 91 -17.82 0.62 -48.24
CA SER A 91 -18.42 -0.09 -47.09
C SER A 91 -18.94 -1.49 -47.44
N THR A 92 -19.15 -1.78 -48.72
CA THR A 92 -19.58 -3.08 -49.23
C THR A 92 -18.45 -4.10 -49.32
N TYR A 93 -17.18 -3.69 -49.18
CA TYR A 93 -16.04 -4.58 -49.33
C TYR A 93 -15.74 -5.33 -48.01
N GLU A 94 -15.26 -6.57 -48.11
CA GLU A 94 -14.95 -7.38 -46.94
C GLU A 94 -13.90 -6.75 -46.03
N VAL A 95 -12.85 -6.15 -46.60
CA VAL A 95 -11.78 -5.47 -45.84
C VAL A 95 -12.32 -4.34 -44.97
N TYR A 96 -13.38 -3.64 -45.41
CA TYR A 96 -14.06 -2.63 -44.62
C TYR A 96 -14.73 -3.23 -43.39
N GLN A 97 -15.44 -4.35 -43.57
CA GLN A 97 -16.11 -5.06 -42.48
C GLN A 97 -15.11 -5.69 -41.50
N MET A 98 -13.97 -6.17 -42.01
CA MET A 98 -12.85 -6.64 -41.21
C MET A 98 -12.27 -5.52 -40.33
N ALA A 99 -12.06 -4.33 -40.88
CA ALA A 99 -11.65 -3.15 -40.11
C ALA A 99 -12.68 -2.80 -39.02
N LYS A 100 -13.99 -2.83 -39.33
CA LYS A 100 -15.04 -2.59 -38.32
C LYS A 100 -15.02 -3.61 -37.19
N SER A 101 -14.80 -4.88 -37.51
CA SER A 101 -14.66 -5.94 -36.51
C SER A 101 -13.47 -5.69 -35.58
N LEU A 102 -12.30 -5.32 -36.12
CA LEU A 102 -11.11 -5.00 -35.34
C LEU A 102 -11.28 -3.71 -34.53
N GLU A 103 -11.91 -2.69 -35.09
CA GLU A 103 -12.20 -1.42 -34.41
C GLU A 103 -13.08 -1.64 -33.18
N ASN A 104 -14.10 -2.50 -33.26
CA ASN A 104 -14.93 -2.85 -32.10
C ASN A 104 -14.10 -3.53 -30.99
N ILE A 105 -13.25 -4.49 -31.36
CA ILE A 105 -12.35 -5.18 -30.41
C ILE A 105 -11.37 -4.20 -29.77
N PHE A 106 -10.87 -3.25 -30.55
CA PHE A 106 -9.98 -2.20 -30.08
C PHE A 106 -10.70 -1.29 -29.09
N ASN A 107 -11.87 -0.77 -29.45
CA ASN A 107 -12.66 0.15 -28.62
C ASN A 107 -13.00 -0.50 -27.27
N GLU A 108 -13.46 -1.76 -27.28
CA GLU A 108 -13.71 -2.53 -26.06
C GLU A 108 -12.44 -2.70 -25.22
N ALA A 109 -11.30 -3.03 -25.84
CA ALA A 109 -10.06 -3.13 -25.08
C ALA A 109 -9.64 -1.77 -24.48
N MET A 110 -9.85 -0.68 -25.19
CA MET A 110 -9.48 0.66 -24.72
C MET A 110 -10.35 1.17 -23.56
N THR A 111 -11.56 0.62 -23.33
CA THR A 111 -12.34 0.93 -22.11
C THR A 111 -11.68 0.40 -20.84
N HIS A 112 -10.81 -0.60 -20.96
CA HIS A 112 -10.07 -1.20 -19.87
C HIS A 112 -8.62 -0.70 -19.79
N LEU A 113 -8.27 0.35 -20.56
CA LEU A 113 -6.96 0.99 -20.47
C LEU A 113 -6.73 1.49 -19.03
N PRO A 114 -5.61 1.10 -18.38
CA PRO A 114 -5.26 1.62 -17.06
C PRO A 114 -5.17 3.16 -17.10
N GLN A 115 -6.09 3.82 -16.39
CA GLN A 115 -6.06 5.28 -16.29
C GLN A 115 -4.86 5.73 -15.45
N GLU A 116 -4.28 6.88 -15.82
CA GLU A 116 -3.40 7.60 -14.91
C GLU A 116 -4.14 7.85 -13.60
N VAL A 117 -3.46 7.56 -12.49
CA VAL A 117 -3.91 8.03 -11.18
C VAL A 117 -3.65 9.53 -11.15
N VAL A 118 -4.58 10.33 -11.69
CA VAL A 118 -4.50 11.79 -11.60
C VAL A 118 -4.41 12.12 -10.12
N LYS A 119 -3.24 12.62 -9.68
CA LYS A 119 -3.08 13.18 -8.33
C LYS A 119 -4.01 14.40 -8.23
N LYS A 120 -5.27 14.17 -7.83
CA LYS A 120 -6.22 15.27 -7.60
C LYS A 120 -5.63 16.17 -6.51
N LYS A 121 -5.19 17.37 -6.88
CA LYS A 121 -5.04 18.48 -5.94
C LYS A 121 -6.41 18.75 -5.34
N LYS A 122 -6.63 18.34 -4.09
CA LYS A 122 -7.86 18.60 -3.36
C LYS A 122 -8.01 20.11 -3.12
N LYS A 123 -9.07 20.72 -3.66
CA LYS A 123 -9.65 21.94 -3.09
C LYS A 123 -10.54 21.52 -1.91
N ALA A 124 -10.45 22.27 -0.82
CA ALA A 124 -11.16 22.05 0.43
C ALA A 124 -12.65 22.36 0.28
N ASN A 125 -13.52 21.42 0.69
CA ASN A 125 -14.49 21.60 1.80
C ASN A 125 -15.44 20.39 1.91
N ASP A 126 -15.72 20.06 3.17
CA ASP A 126 -16.70 19.17 3.81
C ASP A 126 -16.73 17.62 3.62
N VAL A 127 -16.32 16.95 4.73
CA VAL A 127 -16.93 15.81 5.46
C VAL A 127 -17.05 14.46 4.73
N PHE A 128 -16.58 13.28 5.19
CA PHE A 128 -16.30 12.72 6.53
C PHE A 128 -15.08 11.77 6.43
N ILE A 129 -14.17 11.80 7.42
CA ILE A 129 -12.99 10.94 7.54
C ILE A 129 -13.20 9.99 8.73
N PRO A 130 -13.15 8.64 8.57
CA PRO A 130 -12.90 7.75 9.68
C PRO A 130 -11.42 7.86 10.07
N ASP A 131 -11.21 8.17 11.34
CA ASP A 131 -9.95 8.47 12.01
C ASP A 131 -8.85 7.42 11.73
N ARG A 132 -7.79 7.84 11.03
CA ARG A 132 -6.51 7.14 11.03
C ARG A 132 -5.68 7.74 12.17
N THR A 133 -5.61 7.01 13.27
CA THR A 133 -4.70 7.30 14.36
C THR A 133 -3.26 7.43 13.85
N LYS A 134 -2.58 8.41 14.44
CA LYS A 134 -1.28 8.96 14.08
C LYS A 134 -0.20 7.88 14.04
N GLN A 135 0.33 7.57 12.85
CA GLN A 135 1.70 7.03 12.76
C GLN A 135 2.69 8.21 12.92
N PRO A 136 3.68 8.10 13.83
CA PRO A 136 4.65 9.16 14.03
C PRO A 136 5.55 9.26 12.80
N LYS A 137 5.72 10.49 12.30
CA LYS A 137 6.77 10.82 11.33
C LYS A 137 8.12 10.54 11.97
N ARG A 138 8.73 9.39 11.67
CA ARG A 138 10.15 9.17 11.95
C ARG A 138 10.97 9.87 10.88
N ASN A 139 11.90 10.69 11.35
CA ASN A 139 12.93 11.38 10.58
C ASN A 139 13.56 10.45 9.55
N ILE A 140 13.69 10.92 8.31
CA ILE A 140 14.49 10.30 7.25
C ILE A 140 15.96 10.37 7.71
N ARG A 141 16.36 9.37 8.49
CA ARG A 141 17.72 8.85 8.48
C ARG A 141 17.73 7.88 7.30
N THR A 142 18.70 7.99 6.40
CA THR A 142 18.99 6.99 5.37
C THR A 142 19.04 5.61 6.05
N MET A 143 17.98 4.81 5.92
CA MET A 143 17.83 3.53 6.59
C MET A 143 17.69 2.44 5.53
N ASP A 144 18.71 1.60 5.47
CA ASP A 144 18.74 0.20 5.00
C ASP A 144 17.65 -0.18 3.99
N SER A 145 17.85 0.17 2.72
CA SER A 145 17.16 -0.54 1.64
C SER A 145 17.58 -2.01 1.65
N MET A 146 16.63 -2.94 1.52
CA MET A 146 16.91 -4.37 1.40
C MET A 146 18.00 -4.64 0.33
N LYS A 147 18.89 -5.62 0.59
CA LYS A 147 20.03 -5.91 -0.30
C LYS A 147 19.54 -6.35 -1.67
N LEU A 148 20.33 -6.12 -2.72
CA LEU A 148 19.97 -6.52 -4.09
C LEU A 148 19.71 -8.04 -4.19
N GLU A 149 20.54 -8.86 -3.54
CA GLU A 149 20.39 -10.32 -3.48
C GLU A 149 19.08 -10.77 -2.83
N ASP A 150 18.61 -10.03 -1.81
CA ASP A 150 17.33 -10.28 -1.15
C ASP A 150 16.16 -9.90 -2.08
N TYR A 151 16.31 -8.82 -2.87
CA TYR A 151 15.33 -8.43 -3.90
C TYR A 151 15.24 -9.48 -5.01
N GLU A 152 16.38 -9.99 -5.48
CA GLU A 152 16.46 -11.06 -6.47
C GLU A 152 15.77 -12.33 -5.95
N PHE A 153 16.06 -12.73 -4.71
CA PHE A 153 15.39 -13.86 -4.09
C PHE A 153 13.86 -13.71 -4.03
N CYS A 154 13.36 -12.55 -3.58
CA CYS A 154 11.91 -12.31 -3.53
C CYS A 154 11.28 -12.31 -4.93
N ALA A 155 11.97 -11.74 -5.91
CA ALA A 155 11.54 -11.74 -7.31
C ALA A 155 11.49 -13.15 -7.90
N ASP A 156 12.47 -14.00 -7.59
CA ASP A 156 12.53 -15.39 -8.03
C ASP A 156 11.37 -16.20 -7.45
N ILE A 157 10.99 -15.97 -6.18
CA ILE A 157 9.80 -16.59 -5.60
C ILE A 157 8.54 -16.20 -6.38
N LEU A 158 8.30 -14.91 -6.62
CA LEU A 158 7.11 -14.48 -7.37
C LEU A 158 7.11 -15.04 -8.80
N HIS A 159 8.28 -15.06 -9.44
CA HIS A 159 8.41 -15.63 -10.78
C HIS A 159 8.07 -17.12 -10.78
N GLU A 160 8.56 -17.88 -9.80
CA GLU A 160 8.27 -19.30 -9.66
C GLU A 160 6.77 -19.57 -9.41
N LEU A 161 6.13 -18.82 -8.50
CA LEU A 161 4.72 -18.96 -8.17
C LEU A 161 3.78 -18.66 -9.34
N THR A 162 4.21 -17.83 -10.29
CA THR A 162 3.43 -17.46 -11.48
C THR A 162 3.63 -18.41 -12.67
N LYS A 163 4.49 -19.44 -12.55
CA LYS A 163 4.75 -20.36 -13.66
C LYS A 163 3.51 -21.20 -14.05
N PRO A 164 3.36 -21.56 -15.33
CA PRO A 164 2.21 -22.34 -15.82
C PRO A 164 1.99 -23.68 -15.13
N LYS A 165 3.05 -24.30 -14.57
CA LYS A 165 2.92 -25.56 -13.81
C LYS A 165 2.07 -25.43 -12.55
N TYR A 166 1.91 -24.20 -12.03
CA TYR A 166 1.05 -23.90 -10.89
C TYR A 166 -0.29 -23.28 -11.30
N LYS A 167 -0.67 -23.27 -12.59
CA LYS A 167 -1.92 -22.63 -13.07
C LYS A 167 -3.17 -23.13 -12.35
N ALA A 168 -3.18 -24.39 -11.91
CA ALA A 168 -4.30 -24.99 -11.18
C ALA A 168 -4.42 -24.47 -9.75
N LEU A 169 -3.36 -23.89 -9.20
CA LEU A 169 -3.28 -23.40 -7.82
C LEU A 169 -3.24 -21.87 -7.76
N ASN A 170 -2.58 -21.21 -8.71
CA ASN A 170 -2.25 -19.79 -8.60
C ASN A 170 -3.31 -18.84 -9.15
N TRP A 171 -4.26 -19.31 -9.97
CA TRP A 171 -5.23 -18.46 -10.67
C TRP A 171 -6.03 -17.49 -9.77
N PRO A 172 -6.41 -17.83 -8.51
CA PRO A 172 -7.13 -16.89 -7.64
C PRO A 172 -6.25 -15.77 -7.07
N PHE A 173 -4.92 -15.92 -7.16
CA PHE A 173 -3.94 -15.12 -6.43
C PHE A 173 -3.13 -14.18 -7.33
N LEU A 174 -3.30 -14.27 -8.65
CA LEU A 174 -2.48 -13.50 -9.61
C LEU A 174 -2.78 -12.01 -9.57
N GLU A 175 -4.04 -11.65 -9.34
CA GLU A 175 -4.56 -10.28 -9.43
C GLU A 175 -5.49 -10.00 -8.23
N PRO A 176 -5.75 -8.72 -7.90
CA PRO A 176 -6.72 -8.37 -6.87
C PRO A 176 -8.11 -8.92 -7.17
N VAL A 177 -8.83 -9.37 -6.13
CA VAL A 177 -10.22 -9.81 -6.26
C VAL A 177 -11.10 -8.68 -6.79
N ASP A 178 -11.81 -8.91 -7.90
CA ASP A 178 -12.67 -7.87 -8.48
C ASP A 178 -13.87 -7.60 -7.56
N ARG A 179 -13.97 -6.35 -7.08
CA ARG A 179 -15.10 -5.89 -6.24
C ARG A 179 -16.45 -6.04 -6.93
N ASN A 180 -16.51 -5.89 -8.24
CA ASN A 180 -17.77 -5.99 -8.98
C ASN A 180 -18.26 -7.44 -9.05
N LEU A 181 -17.32 -8.39 -9.08
CA LEU A 181 -17.64 -9.82 -9.09
C LEU A 181 -17.91 -10.36 -7.69
N ILE A 182 -17.16 -9.88 -6.69
CA ILE A 182 -17.29 -10.30 -5.29
C ILE A 182 -17.38 -9.07 -4.37
N PRO A 183 -18.55 -8.39 -4.30
CA PRO A 183 -18.69 -7.14 -3.53
C PRO A 183 -18.38 -7.28 -2.03
N SER A 184 -18.76 -8.40 -1.44
CA SER A 184 -18.57 -8.70 0.00
C SER A 184 -17.10 -8.92 0.38
N TYR A 185 -16.20 -9.16 -0.58
CA TYR A 185 -14.80 -9.48 -0.30
C TYR A 185 -14.11 -8.39 0.54
N TYR A 186 -14.26 -7.13 0.13
CA TYR A 186 -13.63 -5.99 0.80
C TYR A 186 -14.31 -5.56 2.09
N GLU A 187 -15.50 -6.11 2.38
CA GLU A 187 -16.17 -5.92 3.67
C GLU A 187 -15.54 -6.83 4.74
N ILE A 188 -15.13 -8.04 4.36
CA ILE A 188 -14.54 -9.04 5.25
C ILE A 188 -13.01 -8.90 5.31
N ILE A 189 -12.37 -8.71 4.15
CA ILE A 189 -10.93 -8.64 3.97
C ILE A 189 -10.47 -7.19 3.96
N LYS A 190 -9.86 -6.76 5.07
CA LYS A 190 -9.42 -5.38 5.27
C LYS A 190 -8.08 -5.06 4.60
N ASN A 191 -7.21 -6.06 4.48
CA ASN A 191 -5.86 -5.92 3.92
C ASN A 191 -5.69 -6.90 2.76
N PRO A 192 -6.30 -6.61 1.58
CA PRO A 192 -6.18 -7.48 0.40
C PRO A 192 -4.73 -7.54 -0.09
N MET A 193 -4.30 -8.74 -0.49
CA MET A 193 -2.98 -9.01 -1.04
C MET A 193 -3.08 -10.03 -2.15
N ASP A 194 -2.26 -9.86 -3.18
CA ASP A 194 -2.20 -10.66 -4.40
C ASP A 194 -0.78 -10.59 -4.99
N LEU A 195 -0.41 -11.57 -5.82
CA LEU A 195 0.95 -11.70 -6.35
C LEU A 195 1.38 -10.51 -7.20
N LYS A 196 0.46 -9.86 -7.92
CA LYS A 196 0.75 -8.63 -8.65
C LYS A 196 1.05 -7.47 -7.70
N LYS A 197 0.24 -7.25 -6.67
CA LYS A 197 0.50 -6.20 -5.69
C LYS A 197 1.84 -6.40 -4.98
N MET A 198 2.22 -7.65 -4.69
CA MET A 198 3.55 -7.97 -4.16
C MET A 198 4.67 -7.68 -5.17
N ARG A 199 4.45 -7.97 -6.46
CA ARG A 199 5.37 -7.59 -7.53
C ARG A 199 5.57 -6.08 -7.59
N ASP A 200 4.47 -5.33 -7.58
CA ASP A 200 4.49 -3.86 -7.57
C ASP A 200 5.26 -3.32 -6.36
N LYS A 201 5.08 -3.92 -5.17
CA LYS A 201 5.83 -3.55 -3.96
C LYS A 201 7.35 -3.81 -4.09
N LEU A 202 7.75 -4.92 -4.72
CA LEU A 202 9.17 -5.19 -5.01
C LEU A 202 9.74 -4.18 -5.99
N ASP A 203 9.01 -3.89 -7.08
CA ASP A 203 9.46 -2.96 -8.13
C ASP A 203 9.58 -1.52 -7.60
N GLN A 204 8.68 -1.12 -6.71
CA GLN A 204 8.74 0.17 -6.00
C GLN A 204 9.77 0.21 -4.88
N LYS A 205 10.45 -0.90 -4.61
CA LYS A 205 11.46 -1.05 -3.55
C LYS A 205 10.95 -0.63 -2.16
N VAL A 206 9.68 -0.93 -1.87
CA VAL A 206 9.05 -0.56 -0.59
C VAL A 206 9.21 -1.63 0.50
N TYR A 207 9.66 -2.84 0.15
CA TYR A 207 10.03 -3.84 1.15
C TYR A 207 11.38 -3.48 1.79
N GLY A 208 11.37 -3.31 3.10
CA GLY A 208 12.57 -3.09 3.91
C GLY A 208 13.34 -4.38 4.23
N SER A 209 12.68 -5.53 4.10
CA SER A 209 13.28 -6.84 4.39
C SER A 209 12.55 -8.00 3.70
N VAL A 210 13.22 -9.15 3.61
CA VAL A 210 12.61 -10.40 3.14
C VAL A 210 11.44 -10.82 4.02
N ASP A 211 11.50 -10.55 5.33
CA ASP A 211 10.42 -10.88 6.27
C ASP A 211 9.13 -10.12 5.95
N GLU A 212 9.21 -8.85 5.54
CA GLU A 212 8.03 -8.08 5.12
C GLU A 212 7.41 -8.65 3.83
N PHE A 213 8.23 -9.14 2.90
CA PHE A 213 7.76 -9.83 1.70
C PHE A 213 7.06 -11.17 2.07
N ILE A 214 7.67 -11.97 2.95
CA ILE A 214 7.08 -13.23 3.43
C ILE A 214 5.77 -13.00 4.18
N GLN A 215 5.66 -11.91 4.95
CA GLN A 215 4.41 -11.55 5.63
C GLN A 215 3.26 -11.30 4.65
N ASP A 216 3.53 -10.68 3.50
CA ASP A 216 2.50 -10.49 2.46
C ASP A 216 2.11 -11.81 1.78
N LEU A 217 3.04 -12.75 1.58
CA LEU A 217 2.71 -14.10 1.07
C LEU A 217 1.75 -14.81 2.03
N ARG A 218 2.04 -14.74 3.34
CA ARG A 218 1.17 -15.31 4.37
C ARG A 218 -0.18 -14.61 4.42
N LEU A 219 -0.21 -13.27 4.40
CA LEU A 219 -1.44 -12.49 4.39
C LEU A 219 -2.35 -12.86 3.20
N MET A 220 -1.78 -13.07 2.02
CA MET A 220 -2.52 -13.51 0.84
C MET A 220 -3.21 -14.87 1.06
N ILE A 221 -2.50 -15.83 1.67
CA ILE A 221 -3.05 -17.16 2.01
C ILE A 221 -4.08 -17.07 3.14
N ASP A 222 -3.81 -16.30 4.19
CA ASP A 222 -4.71 -16.10 5.33
C ASP A 222 -6.02 -15.44 4.90
N ASN A 223 -5.96 -14.45 4.00
CA ASN A 223 -7.15 -13.83 3.41
C ASN A 223 -7.98 -14.84 2.62
N CYS A 224 -7.33 -15.77 1.92
CA CYS A 224 -8.02 -16.85 1.21
C CYS A 224 -8.77 -17.75 2.17
N TYR A 225 -8.14 -18.21 3.27
CA TYR A 225 -8.82 -19.05 4.26
C TYR A 225 -9.91 -18.31 5.03
N LYS A 226 -9.73 -17.01 5.26
CA LYS A 226 -10.72 -16.18 5.96
C LYS A 226 -11.98 -15.94 5.13
N PHE A 227 -11.84 -15.79 3.82
CA PHE A 227 -12.97 -15.48 2.94
C PHE A 227 -13.67 -16.72 2.39
N ASN A 228 -12.92 -17.75 2.02
CA ASN A 228 -13.46 -18.91 1.31
C ASN A 228 -13.83 -20.04 2.28
N GLU A 229 -14.92 -20.75 1.98
CA GLU A 229 -15.35 -21.90 2.76
C GLU A 229 -14.31 -23.05 2.69
N VAL A 230 -14.12 -23.74 3.82
CA VAL A 230 -13.20 -24.88 3.91
C VAL A 230 -13.62 -25.96 2.92
N GLY A 231 -12.69 -26.39 2.08
CA GLY A 231 -12.91 -27.42 1.05
C GLY A 231 -13.41 -26.89 -0.29
N SER A 232 -13.73 -25.59 -0.42
CA SER A 232 -13.99 -24.97 -1.72
C SER A 232 -12.77 -24.99 -2.65
N ASP A 233 -12.98 -24.87 -3.96
CA ASP A 233 -11.90 -24.90 -4.95
C ASP A 233 -10.81 -23.86 -4.66
N VAL A 234 -11.20 -22.63 -4.33
CA VAL A 234 -10.27 -21.54 -4.01
C VAL A 234 -9.54 -21.80 -2.69
N TYR A 235 -10.24 -22.34 -1.68
CA TYR A 235 -9.60 -22.73 -0.42
C TYR A 235 -8.53 -23.81 -0.64
N ASN A 236 -8.84 -24.84 -1.45
CA ASN A 236 -7.91 -25.91 -1.80
C ASN A 236 -6.72 -25.39 -2.65
N CYS A 237 -6.96 -24.41 -3.53
CA CYS A 237 -5.89 -23.69 -4.22
C CYS A 237 -4.95 -23.01 -3.21
N GLY A 238 -5.51 -22.39 -2.17
CA GLY A 238 -4.75 -21.79 -1.06
C GLY A 238 -3.86 -22.80 -0.34
N ILE A 239 -4.38 -23.99 -0.01
CA ILE A 239 -3.59 -25.08 0.59
C ILE A 239 -2.41 -25.44 -0.31
N GLY A 240 -2.68 -25.78 -1.57
CA GLY A 240 -1.64 -26.23 -2.49
C GLY A 240 -0.59 -25.16 -2.79
N LEU A 241 -1.00 -23.89 -2.93
CA LEU A 241 -0.06 -22.79 -3.16
C LEU A 241 0.78 -22.49 -1.91
N ASN A 242 0.20 -22.60 -0.71
CA ASN A 242 0.92 -22.43 0.55
C ASN A 242 2.02 -23.50 0.73
N ASP A 243 1.76 -24.74 0.32
CA ASP A 243 2.80 -25.80 0.32
C ASP A 243 3.95 -25.45 -0.62
N VAL A 244 3.67 -24.91 -1.81
CA VAL A 244 4.70 -24.43 -2.73
C VAL A 244 5.49 -23.29 -2.10
N ILE A 245 4.81 -22.29 -1.51
CA ILE A 245 5.43 -21.15 -0.84
C ILE A 245 6.38 -21.62 0.27
N ASN A 246 5.93 -22.49 1.16
CA ASN A 246 6.73 -23.00 2.26
C ASN A 246 7.97 -23.76 1.77
N ASN A 247 7.83 -24.53 0.68
CA ASN A 247 8.94 -25.24 0.05
C ASN A 247 9.94 -24.32 -0.65
N LEU A 248 9.52 -23.14 -1.14
CA LEU A 248 10.42 -22.16 -1.74
C LEU A 248 11.15 -21.34 -0.66
N ILE A 249 10.42 -20.94 0.39
CA ILE A 249 11.00 -20.20 1.52
C ILE A 249 11.98 -21.07 2.30
N SER A 250 11.70 -22.37 2.50
CA SER A 250 12.62 -23.26 3.23
C SER A 250 13.95 -23.48 2.51
N LYS A 251 14.00 -23.26 1.20
CA LYS A 251 15.22 -23.32 0.39
C LYS A 251 16.01 -22.01 0.41
N TYR A 252 15.49 -20.98 1.07
CA TYR A 252 16.19 -19.72 1.21
C TYR A 252 17.30 -19.84 2.25
N GLU A 253 18.54 -19.72 1.77
CA GLU A 253 19.69 -19.41 2.61
C GLU A 253 20.16 -17.99 2.30
N PRO A 254 20.24 -17.09 3.30
CA PRO A 254 20.86 -15.79 3.11
C PRO A 254 22.30 -15.98 2.59
N LYS A 255 22.58 -15.55 1.35
CA LYS A 255 23.88 -15.79 0.69
C LYS A 255 25.06 -15.17 1.45
N ASP A 256 24.80 -14.20 2.32
CA ASP A 256 25.79 -13.48 3.13
C ASP A 256 25.52 -13.57 4.64
N ILE A 257 25.42 -14.80 5.17
CA ILE A 257 25.32 -15.05 6.63
C ILE A 257 26.42 -14.31 7.39
N LYS A 258 27.66 -14.29 6.86
CA LYS A 258 28.80 -13.61 7.50
C LYS A 258 28.60 -12.10 7.58
N GLY A 259 28.14 -11.45 6.51
CA GLY A 259 27.85 -10.03 6.52
C GLY A 259 26.62 -9.69 7.34
N ARG A 260 25.61 -10.57 7.42
CA ARG A 260 24.48 -10.38 8.34
C ARG A 260 24.91 -10.46 9.80
N ILE A 261 25.78 -11.42 10.15
CA ILE A 261 26.42 -11.50 11.47
C ILE A 261 27.22 -10.23 11.76
N LEU A 262 27.98 -9.71 10.78
CA LEU A 262 28.77 -8.49 10.93
C LEU A 262 27.90 -7.25 11.13
N GLU A 263 26.80 -7.14 10.38
CA GLU A 263 25.83 -6.06 10.50
C GLU A 263 25.11 -6.08 11.86
N LEU A 264 24.67 -7.27 12.30
CA LEU A 264 24.09 -7.46 13.64
C LEU A 264 25.09 -7.09 14.73
N LYS A 265 26.37 -7.47 14.60
CA LYS A 265 27.43 -7.05 15.52
C LYS A 265 27.58 -5.52 15.55
N LYS A 266 27.52 -4.83 14.40
CA LYS A 266 27.56 -3.37 14.33
C LYS A 266 26.35 -2.72 15.00
N LYS A 267 25.14 -3.24 14.78
CA LYS A 267 23.91 -2.76 15.40
C LYS A 267 23.94 -2.96 16.92
N ILE A 268 24.36 -4.14 17.39
CA ILE A 268 24.57 -4.42 18.82
C ILE A 268 25.54 -3.41 19.42
N LEU A 269 26.69 -3.16 18.78
CA LEU A 269 27.68 -2.20 19.27
C LEU A 269 27.13 -0.77 19.34
N ALA A 270 26.36 -0.36 18.34
CA ALA A 270 25.72 0.96 18.30
C ALA A 270 24.71 1.12 19.45
N TYR A 271 23.83 0.13 19.65
CA TYR A 271 22.88 0.15 20.75
C TYR A 271 23.56 0.10 22.11
N THR A 272 24.61 -0.69 22.29
CA THR A 272 25.40 -0.69 23.52
C THR A 272 25.99 0.68 23.82
N LYS A 273 26.44 1.42 22.80
CA LYS A 273 26.96 2.79 22.95
C LYS A 273 25.85 3.77 23.30
N GLU A 274 24.69 3.65 22.67
CA GLU A 274 23.51 4.48 22.94
C GLU A 274 22.98 4.26 24.36
N ILE A 275 22.89 2.99 24.81
CA ILE A 275 22.55 2.62 26.19
C ILE A 275 23.51 3.28 27.17
N LYS A 276 24.83 3.16 26.98
CA LYS A 276 25.83 3.82 27.84
C LYS A 276 25.70 5.34 27.85
N GLN A 277 25.34 5.95 26.73
CA GLN A 277 25.12 7.40 26.68
C GLN A 277 23.86 7.81 27.44
N LEU A 278 22.79 7.01 27.36
CA LEU A 278 21.56 7.24 28.12
C LEU A 278 21.80 7.02 29.62
N GLU A 279 22.53 5.97 30.01
CA GLU A 279 22.96 5.70 31.38
C GLU A 279 23.80 6.86 31.94
N ASN A 280 24.81 7.34 31.20
CA ASN A 280 25.61 8.49 31.62
C ASN A 280 24.79 9.80 31.70
N LYS A 281 23.77 9.98 30.85
CA LYS A 281 22.86 11.13 30.94
C LYS A 281 21.92 11.03 32.14
N LEU A 282 21.53 9.83 32.53
CA LEU A 282 20.81 9.56 33.77
C LEU A 282 21.68 9.84 35.00
N GLN A 283 22.97 9.49 34.94
CA GLN A 283 23.91 9.61 36.05
C GLN A 283 24.48 11.03 36.26
N ASN A 284 24.50 11.87 35.21
CA ASN A 284 24.97 13.27 35.26
C ASN A 284 23.84 14.31 35.33
N LYS A 285 22.60 13.89 35.58
CA LYS A 285 21.51 14.82 35.92
C LYS A 285 21.74 15.29 37.36
N PRO A 286 21.80 16.60 37.65
CA PRO A 286 21.81 17.07 39.03
C PRO A 286 20.56 16.57 39.75
N ASP A 287 20.74 16.07 40.97
CA ASP A 287 19.69 15.60 41.88
C ASP A 287 18.46 16.52 41.78
N ASN A 288 17.31 15.91 41.43
CA ASN A 288 15.91 16.36 41.62
C ASN A 288 14.95 16.08 40.45
N THR A 289 15.34 15.42 39.35
CA THR A 289 14.36 15.06 38.28
C THR A 289 14.60 13.72 37.60
N VAL A 290 14.98 12.70 38.36
CA VAL A 290 14.55 11.34 38.00
C VAL A 290 13.26 11.14 38.78
N PRO A 291 12.07 11.03 38.14
CA PRO A 291 10.93 10.46 38.84
C PRO A 291 11.38 9.05 39.20
N SER A 292 11.75 8.86 40.47
CA SER A 292 11.55 7.57 41.10
C SER A 292 10.11 7.24 40.78
N ILE A 293 9.86 6.22 39.94
CA ILE A 293 8.50 5.77 39.70
C ILE A 293 8.05 5.26 41.06
N ARG A 294 7.42 6.15 41.83
CA ARG A 294 6.87 5.84 43.13
C ARG A 294 5.75 4.85 42.86
N CYS A 295 6.00 3.59 43.18
CA CYS A 295 4.96 2.58 43.13
C CYS A 295 3.95 2.90 44.23
N TYR A 296 2.72 3.21 43.87
CA TYR A 296 1.64 3.44 44.82
C TYR A 296 1.03 2.11 45.24
N GLN A 297 1.11 1.79 46.53
CA GLN A 297 0.39 0.65 47.09
C GLN A 297 -1.12 0.89 46.99
N LEU A 298 -1.91 -0.19 46.97
CA LEU A 298 -3.37 -0.08 46.86
C LEU A 298 -3.98 0.79 47.98
N SER A 299 -3.40 0.77 49.18
CA SER A 299 -3.82 1.63 50.30
C SER A 299 -3.67 3.12 49.98
N GLU A 300 -2.53 3.53 49.41
CA GLU A 300 -2.27 4.92 49.04
C GLU A 300 -3.21 5.38 47.91
N ARG A 301 -3.52 4.47 46.98
CA ARG A 301 -4.47 4.71 45.89
C ARG A 301 -5.89 4.92 46.42
N ILE A 302 -6.29 4.16 47.44
CA ILE A 302 -7.57 4.31 48.14
C ILE A 302 -7.60 5.66 48.87
N ASP A 303 -6.52 6.05 49.55
CA ASP A 303 -6.45 7.33 50.26
C ASP A 303 -6.62 8.52 49.30
N ILE A 304 -5.94 8.48 48.15
CA ILE A 304 -6.10 9.47 47.08
C ILE A 304 -7.54 9.45 46.54
N GLY A 305 -8.10 8.25 46.32
CA GLY A 305 -9.51 8.08 45.93
C GLY A 305 -10.48 8.77 46.89
N ASN A 306 -10.27 8.59 48.20
CA ASN A 306 -11.08 9.24 49.23
C ASN A 306 -10.91 10.77 49.23
N LYS A 307 -9.71 11.29 48.97
CA LYS A 307 -9.50 12.75 48.81
C LYS A 307 -10.26 13.30 47.61
N ILE A 308 -10.33 12.57 46.50
CA ILE A 308 -11.07 12.98 45.29
C ILE A 308 -12.57 13.13 45.59
N LEU A 309 -13.15 12.26 46.42
CA LEU A 309 -14.57 12.33 46.81
C LEU A 309 -14.91 13.61 47.60
N CYS A 310 -13.92 14.26 48.21
CA CYS A 310 -14.08 15.51 48.95
C CYS A 310 -13.89 16.77 48.08
N LEU A 311 -13.53 16.61 46.80
CA LEU A 311 -13.27 17.74 45.90
C LEU A 311 -14.58 18.37 45.40
N ASN A 312 -14.54 19.67 45.12
CA ASN A 312 -15.65 20.35 44.46
C ASN A 312 -15.73 19.97 42.97
N LYS A 313 -16.86 20.27 42.32
CA LYS A 313 -17.11 19.92 40.92
C LYS A 313 -15.97 20.33 39.97
N GLN A 314 -15.44 21.54 40.10
CA GLN A 314 -14.38 22.03 39.22
C GLN A 314 -13.05 21.28 39.42
N GLN A 315 -12.72 20.94 40.66
CA GLN A 315 -11.53 20.17 41.03
C GLN A 315 -11.65 18.72 40.56
N THR A 316 -12.83 18.09 40.74
CA THR A 316 -13.12 16.74 40.25
C THR A 316 -13.02 16.65 38.73
N GLU A 317 -13.50 17.68 38.01
CA GLU A 317 -13.33 17.77 36.55
C GLU A 317 -11.86 17.88 36.12
N ASN A 318 -11.00 18.52 36.93
CA ASN A 318 -9.56 18.59 36.64
C ASN A 318 -8.90 17.21 36.82
N VAL A 319 -9.24 16.49 37.88
CA VAL A 319 -8.77 15.11 38.12
C VAL A 319 -9.22 14.18 36.98
N ALA A 320 -10.49 14.27 36.59
CA ALA A 320 -11.04 13.57 35.43
C ALA A 320 -10.22 13.78 34.15
N ARG A 321 -9.81 15.02 33.86
CA ARG A 321 -8.96 15.34 32.70
C ARG A 321 -7.57 14.70 32.77
N ILE A 322 -6.95 14.64 33.95
CA ILE A 322 -5.64 13.99 34.16
C ILE A 322 -5.73 12.50 33.82
N ILE A 323 -6.80 11.84 34.28
CA ILE A 323 -7.02 10.40 34.12
C ILE A 323 -7.34 10.06 32.66
N GLN A 324 -8.21 10.84 32.03
CA GLN A 324 -8.57 10.68 30.61
C GLN A 324 -7.40 10.92 29.66
N LYS A 325 -6.52 11.89 29.95
CA LYS A 325 -5.30 12.17 29.18
C LYS A 325 -4.42 10.92 28.99
N HIS A 326 -4.51 9.96 29.92
CA HIS A 326 -3.75 8.71 29.89
C HIS A 326 -4.59 7.47 29.53
N GLY A 327 -5.86 7.65 29.17
CA GLY A 327 -6.78 6.55 28.83
C GLY A 327 -7.07 5.61 30.00
N ALA A 328 -7.02 6.12 31.24
CA ALA A 328 -7.09 5.31 32.46
C ALA A 328 -8.47 5.29 33.14
N GLY A 329 -9.55 5.66 32.42
CA GLY A 329 -10.92 5.63 32.93
C GLY A 329 -11.97 5.49 31.81
N GLU A 330 -13.12 4.91 32.13
CA GLU A 330 -14.24 4.68 31.21
C GLU A 330 -15.40 5.66 31.50
N TYR A 331 -16.00 6.21 30.45
CA TYR A 331 -17.20 7.03 30.61
C TYR A 331 -18.42 6.14 30.86
N VAL A 332 -19.17 6.47 31.90
CA VAL A 332 -20.46 5.84 32.20
C VAL A 332 -21.61 6.85 32.02
N GLU A 333 -22.85 6.36 32.08
CA GLU A 333 -24.04 7.22 31.99
C GLU A 333 -24.00 8.32 33.07
N ASN A 334 -24.69 9.44 32.82
CA ASN A 334 -24.71 10.64 33.70
C ASN A 334 -23.42 11.46 33.79
N ASN A 335 -22.53 11.38 32.78
CA ASN A 335 -21.32 12.21 32.68
C ASN A 335 -20.30 11.93 33.80
N GLU A 336 -20.30 10.70 34.31
CA GLU A 336 -19.38 10.18 35.32
C GLU A 336 -18.26 9.36 34.66
N ILE A 337 -17.17 9.17 35.41
CA ILE A 337 -16.02 8.35 34.98
C ILE A 337 -15.86 7.24 36.00
N GLU A 338 -15.90 6.00 35.54
CA GLU A 338 -15.57 4.83 36.33
C GLU A 338 -14.09 4.46 36.17
N ILE A 339 -13.43 4.15 37.27
CA ILE A 339 -11.98 3.95 37.34
C ILE A 339 -11.69 2.73 38.21
N ASP A 340 -11.00 1.74 37.65
CA ASP A 340 -10.39 0.68 38.45
C ASP A 340 -9.02 1.14 38.98
N LEU A 341 -8.96 1.47 40.27
CA LEU A 341 -7.75 1.93 40.94
C LEU A 341 -6.56 0.95 40.83
N LYS A 342 -6.79 -0.34 40.51
CA LYS A 342 -5.72 -1.32 40.29
C LYS A 342 -5.08 -1.23 38.91
N LEU A 343 -5.82 -0.75 37.91
CA LEU A 343 -5.40 -0.74 36.50
C LEU A 343 -4.79 0.59 36.08
N VAL A 344 -5.02 1.66 36.84
CA VAL A 344 -4.43 2.98 36.56
C VAL A 344 -2.90 2.95 36.76
N PRO A 345 -2.08 3.40 35.78
CA PRO A 345 -0.62 3.43 35.92
C PRO A 345 -0.12 4.36 37.05
N ASP A 346 1.00 4.03 37.70
CA ASP A 346 1.57 4.82 38.82
C ASP A 346 1.86 6.28 38.47
N ASN A 347 2.31 6.56 37.25
CA ASN A 347 2.57 7.93 36.79
C ASN A 347 1.30 8.78 36.70
N VAL A 348 0.13 8.16 36.54
CA VAL A 348 -1.17 8.86 36.54
C VAL A 348 -1.59 9.17 37.98
N PHE A 349 -1.37 8.24 38.91
CA PHE A 349 -1.58 8.47 40.34
C PHE A 349 -0.67 9.57 40.89
N GLU A 350 0.58 9.62 40.44
CA GLU A 350 1.52 10.68 40.82
C GLU A 350 1.02 12.07 40.36
N GLU A 351 0.51 12.20 39.13
CA GLU A 351 -0.03 13.47 38.63
C GLU A 351 -1.29 13.92 39.40
N VAL A 352 -2.15 12.97 39.79
CA VAL A 352 -3.35 13.23 40.60
C VAL A 352 -2.98 13.61 42.04
N ASP A 353 -2.07 12.87 42.67
CA ASP A 353 -1.56 13.13 44.03
C ASP A 353 -0.90 14.51 44.12
N MET A 354 -0.09 14.87 43.12
CA MET A 354 0.51 16.20 43.00
C MET A 354 -0.54 17.30 42.81
N TYR A 355 -1.60 17.05 42.04
CA TYR A 355 -2.68 18.02 41.87
C TYR A 355 -3.42 18.28 43.19
N ILE A 356 -3.81 17.21 43.89
CA ILE A 356 -4.52 17.30 45.18
C ILE A 356 -3.64 17.96 46.24
N SER A 357 -2.36 17.57 46.32
CA SER A 357 -1.41 18.16 47.28
C SER A 357 -1.23 19.68 47.06
N LYS A 358 -1.33 20.16 45.82
CA LYS A 358 -1.29 21.61 45.53
C LYS A 358 -2.56 22.33 45.95
N LEU A 359 -3.71 21.65 45.98
CA LEU A 359 -4.95 22.22 46.51
C LEU A 359 -4.86 22.39 48.02
N ASP A 360 -4.26 21.42 48.73
CA ASP A 360 -4.05 21.50 50.18
C ASP A 360 -3.12 22.66 50.58
N VAL A 361 -2.09 22.97 49.77
CA VAL A 361 -1.17 24.10 50.02
C VAL A 361 -1.84 25.46 49.78
N GLY A 362 -2.82 25.56 48.88
CA GLY A 362 -3.55 26.81 48.60
C GLY A 362 -4.56 27.23 49.67
N ILE A 363 -4.92 26.32 50.60
CA ILE A 363 -5.88 26.60 51.68
C ILE A 363 -5.20 27.28 52.88
N ASP A 364 -3.86 27.23 52.97
CA ASP A 364 -3.11 27.89 54.05
C ASP A 364 -2.66 29.33 53.71
N ASP A 365 -2.59 29.71 52.43
CA ASP A 365 -2.33 31.11 52.04
C ASP A 365 -3.55 32.01 52.26
N GLU A 366 -4.77 31.54 51.98
CA GLU A 366 -6.00 32.33 52.19
C GLU A 366 -6.34 32.51 53.68
N ARG A 367 -5.85 31.66 54.58
CA ARG A 367 -6.05 31.81 56.04
C ARG A 367 -5.05 32.74 56.72
N ASN A 368 -3.96 33.13 56.05
CA ASN A 368 -2.97 34.07 56.59
C ASN A 368 -3.21 35.53 56.17
N GLU A 369 -4.14 35.82 55.26
CA GLU A 369 -4.51 37.20 54.89
C GLU A 369 -5.65 37.79 55.73
N GLU A 370 -6.35 37.00 56.56
CA GLU A 370 -7.39 37.52 57.48
C GLU A 370 -6.88 37.93 58.87
N ILE A 371 -5.56 37.87 59.13
CA ILE A 371 -4.95 38.39 60.36
C ILE A 371 -3.77 39.30 60.01
N ASN A 372 -4.07 40.50 59.49
CA ASN A 372 -3.23 41.70 59.66
C ASN A 372 -4.04 42.98 59.44
#